data_AF-A0AAV4ITS2-F1
#
_entry.id   AF-A0AAV4ITS2-F1
#
_cell.length_a   1.000
_cell.length_b   1.000
_cell.length_c   1.000
_cell.angle_alpha   90.00
_cell.angle_beta   90.00
_cell.angle_gamma   90.00
#
_symmetry.space_group_name_H-M   'P 1'
#
loop_
_entity.id
_entity.type
_entity.pdbx_description
1 polymer ?
#
loop_
_entity_poly.entity_id
_entity_poly.type
_entity_poly.pdbx_seq_one_letter_code
_entity_poly.pdbx_strand_id
1 'polypeptide(L)'
;MLTVSARPFYLPREFSKLVIITVYLPPDGNYCEGKECLIQEIEKQKETSPDSVIIVNGDFNKCKFGYPGFTQYVDCSTRGEAILDLFFVNIKNAYRCFQQAPLENSDHATLSLLPEYRPIYKRSKPVKKFVEFWNVCEKLQDCFESTDWSVFVDACDDVNELTEHVTDYFTFCVENVVEKKEVVVYPNNKPWIIKTTQNPA
;
A
#
# COMPACT_ATOMS: atom_id res chain seq x y z
N MET A 1 25.32 -4.33 8.35
CA MET A 1 23.94 -4.35 7.84
C MET A 1 23.93 -3.72 6.46
N LEU A 2 23.19 -4.27 5.51
CA LEU A 2 23.03 -3.75 4.16
C LEU A 2 21.55 -3.64 3.83
N THR A 3 21.10 -2.46 3.37
CA THR A 3 19.73 -2.26 2.89
C THR A 3 19.74 -2.05 1.38
N VAL A 4 18.95 -2.84 0.67
CA VAL A 4 18.72 -2.71 -0.78
C VAL A 4 17.24 -2.52 -1.03
N SER A 5 16.88 -1.59 -1.92
CA SER A 5 15.50 -1.41 -2.36
C SER A 5 15.37 -1.63 -3.85
N ALA A 6 14.31 -2.31 -4.27
CA ALA A 6 14.05 -2.61 -5.67
C ALA A 6 12.54 -2.72 -5.93
N ARG A 7 12.12 -2.49 -7.18
CA ARG A 7 10.75 -2.76 -7.63
C ARG A 7 10.78 -3.76 -8.78
N PRO A 8 10.73 -5.07 -8.50
CA PRO A 8 10.68 -6.08 -9.55
C PRO A 8 9.45 -5.91 -10.44
N PHE A 9 9.59 -6.29 -11.71
CA PHE A 9 8.52 -6.16 -12.70
C PHE A 9 7.22 -6.88 -12.28
N TYR A 10 7.33 -8.05 -11.65
CA TYR A 10 6.18 -8.86 -11.22
C TYR A 10 5.76 -8.63 -9.76
N LEU A 11 6.21 -7.56 -9.11
CA LEU A 11 5.78 -7.23 -7.77
C LEU A 11 4.27 -6.90 -7.77
N PRO A 12 3.44 -7.49 -6.88
CA PRO A 12 2.02 -7.16 -6.80
C PRO A 12 1.77 -5.66 -6.65
N ARG A 13 0.78 -5.14 -7.37
CA ARG A 13 0.50 -3.70 -7.50
C ARG A 13 0.22 -3.00 -6.18
N GLU A 14 -0.34 -3.74 -5.21
CA GLU A 14 -0.57 -3.26 -3.86
C GLU A 14 0.71 -2.76 -3.18
N PHE A 15 1.88 -3.31 -3.54
CA PHE A 15 3.16 -2.94 -2.97
C PHE A 15 3.89 -1.87 -3.80
N SER A 16 4.54 -0.94 -3.09
CA SER A 16 5.31 0.14 -3.72
C SER A 16 6.71 -0.30 -4.16
N LYS A 17 7.37 -1.12 -3.35
CA LYS A 17 8.71 -1.68 -3.61
C LYS A 17 8.99 -2.82 -2.61
N LEU A 18 10.05 -3.57 -2.88
CA LEU A 18 10.71 -4.44 -1.91
C LEU A 18 11.87 -3.69 -1.27
N VAL A 19 12.03 -3.84 0.03
CA VAL A 19 13.21 -3.42 0.80
C VAL A 19 13.75 -4.68 1.47
N ILE A 20 15.01 -5.00 1.20
CA ILE A 20 15.72 -6.15 1.76
C ILE A 20 16.81 -5.62 2.67
N ILE A 21 16.75 -5.98 3.95
CA ILE A 21 17.71 -5.61 4.97
C ILE A 21 18.46 -6.88 5.37
N THR A 22 19.70 -7.01 4.92
CA THR A 22 20.57 -8.13 5.28
C THR A 22 21.38 -7.77 6.52
N VAL A 23 21.25 -8.58 7.56
CA VAL A 23 21.86 -8.39 8.88
C VAL A 23 22.91 -9.47 9.13
N TYR A 24 24.04 -9.06 9.68
CA TYR A 24 25.03 -9.96 10.25
C TYR A 24 25.41 -9.37 11.62
N LEU A 25 25.14 -10.11 12.69
CA LEU A 25 25.54 -9.75 14.04
C LEU A 25 26.66 -10.69 14.48
N PRO A 26 27.90 -10.20 14.63
CA PRO A 26 29.02 -11.05 15.04
C PRO A 26 28.77 -11.74 16.38
N PRO A 27 29.31 -12.96 16.61
CA PRO A 27 29.13 -13.72 17.84
C PRO A 27 29.50 -12.95 19.12
N ASP A 28 30.53 -12.10 19.03
CA ASP A 28 31.06 -11.29 20.14
C ASP A 28 30.71 -9.79 19.97
N GLY A 29 29.75 -9.48 19.08
CA GLY A 29 29.32 -8.12 18.80
C GLY A 29 28.36 -7.56 19.86
N ASN A 30 28.19 -6.23 19.84
CA ASN A 30 27.22 -5.54 20.68
C ASN A 30 25.79 -5.75 20.14
N TYR A 31 25.10 -6.77 20.65
CA TYR A 31 23.73 -7.08 20.23
C TYR A 31 22.71 -5.99 20.56
N CYS A 32 22.95 -5.16 21.56
CA CYS A 32 22.02 -4.08 21.91
C CYS A 32 22.05 -3.00 20.84
N GLU A 33 23.24 -2.52 20.50
CA GLU A 33 23.45 -1.51 19.47
C GLU A 33 23.04 -2.01 18.07
N GLY A 34 23.35 -3.28 17.75
CA GLY A 34 22.92 -3.90 16.50
C GLY A 34 21.40 -3.97 16.36
N LYS A 35 20.68 -4.27 17.45
CA LYS A 35 19.21 -4.27 17.46
C LYS A 35 18.63 -2.88 17.33
N GLU A 36 19.20 -1.90 18.01
CA GLU A 36 18.76 -0.50 17.93
C GLU A 36 18.93 0.05 16.51
N CYS A 37 20.09 -0.18 15.90
CA CYS A 37 20.36 0.21 14.51
C CYS A 37 19.36 -0.42 13.53
N LEU A 38 19.06 -1.72 13.71
CA LEU A 38 18.07 -2.41 12.89
C LEU A 38 16.65 -1.85 13.07
N ILE A 39 16.24 -1.57 14.31
CA ILE A 39 14.92 -0.96 14.60
C ILE A 39 14.81 0.40 13.91
N GLN A 40 15.83 1.26 14.06
CA GLN A 40 15.85 2.58 13.42
C GLN A 40 15.73 2.48 11.89
N GLU A 41 16.43 1.53 11.27
CA GLU A 41 16.33 1.32 9.82
C GLU A 41 14.95 0.79 9.41
N ILE A 42 14.35 -0.13 10.17
CA ILE A 42 12.98 -0.60 9.90
C ILE A 42 11.96 0.56 9.98
N GLU A 43 12.03 1.41 11.02
CA GLU A 43 11.12 2.54 11.15
C GLU A 43 11.30 3.54 10.02
N LYS A 44 12.54 3.90 9.69
CA LYS A 44 12.85 4.78 8.57
C LYS A 44 12.26 4.28 7.25
N GLN A 45 12.35 2.97 6.98
CA GLN A 45 11.80 2.39 5.75
C GLN A 45 10.27 2.38 5.76
N LYS A 46 9.63 2.15 6.91
CA LYS A 46 8.17 2.27 7.07
C LYS A 46 7.69 3.69 6.83
N GLU A 47 8.39 4.69 7.33
CA GLU A 47 8.06 6.11 7.13
C GLU A 47 8.26 6.53 5.66
N THR A 48 9.39 6.14 5.07
CA THR A 48 9.74 6.53 3.69
C THR A 48 8.87 5.82 2.65
N SER A 49 8.39 4.62 2.95
CA SER A 49 7.61 3.82 2.00
C SER A 49 6.59 2.91 2.72
N PRO A 50 5.45 3.48 3.16
CA PRO A 50 4.45 2.76 3.97
C PRO A 50 3.87 1.50 3.30
N ASP A 51 3.73 1.54 1.97
CA ASP A 51 3.20 0.42 1.17
C ASP A 51 4.31 -0.56 0.70
N SER A 52 5.53 -0.48 1.24
CA SER A 52 6.62 -1.37 0.85
C SER A 52 6.60 -2.70 1.59
N VAL A 53 7.09 -3.73 0.94
CA VAL A 53 7.40 -5.00 1.61
C VAL A 53 8.80 -4.90 2.17
N ILE A 54 8.93 -5.06 3.48
CA ILE A 54 10.23 -5.04 4.15
C ILE A 54 10.54 -6.48 4.54
N ILE A 55 11.62 -7.00 3.96
CA ILE A 55 12.21 -8.29 4.25
C ILE A 55 13.48 -8.01 5.03
N VAL A 56 13.66 -8.68 6.16
CA VAL A 56 14.91 -8.66 6.90
C VAL A 56 15.40 -10.09 7.04
N ASN A 57 16.66 -10.31 6.70
CA ASN A 57 17.25 -11.64 6.72
C ASN A 57 18.71 -11.61 7.16
N GLY A 58 19.21 -12.76 7.60
CA GLY A 58 20.64 -12.98 7.81
C GLY A 58 20.94 -13.65 9.14
N ASP A 59 22.21 -13.65 9.51
CA ASP A 59 22.72 -14.36 10.68
C ASP A 59 22.75 -13.44 11.91
N PHE A 60 21.92 -13.76 12.89
CA PHE A 60 21.79 -13.03 14.15
C PHE A 60 22.65 -13.64 15.27
N ASN A 61 23.35 -14.75 15.00
CA ASN A 61 24.06 -15.53 16.00
C ASN A 61 23.18 -15.77 17.24
N LYS A 62 23.63 -15.33 18.42
CA LYS A 62 22.92 -15.57 19.69
C LYS A 62 21.78 -14.56 19.93
N CYS A 63 21.62 -13.57 19.04
CA CYS A 63 20.67 -12.49 19.22
C CYS A 63 19.26 -12.91 18.81
N LYS A 64 18.35 -13.00 19.79
CA LYS A 64 16.92 -13.11 19.49
C LYS A 64 16.38 -11.74 19.09
N PHE A 65 15.67 -11.70 17.96
CA PHE A 65 15.03 -10.51 17.45
C PHE A 65 13.61 -10.79 17.00
N GLY A 66 12.72 -9.84 17.26
CA GLY A 66 11.35 -9.81 16.76
C GLY A 66 10.90 -8.36 16.72
N TYR A 67 10.02 -8.05 15.76
CA TYR A 67 9.55 -6.69 15.57
C TYR A 67 8.03 -6.69 15.29
N PRO A 68 7.23 -5.79 15.92
CA PRO A 68 5.78 -5.79 15.77
C PRO A 68 5.32 -5.67 14.32
N GLY A 69 4.33 -6.49 13.94
CA GLY A 69 3.79 -6.52 12.58
C GLY A 69 4.63 -7.32 11.58
N PHE A 70 5.78 -7.85 11.99
CA PHE A 70 6.58 -8.75 11.17
C PHE A 70 6.32 -10.21 11.56
N THR A 71 6.37 -11.09 10.57
CA THR A 71 6.26 -12.55 10.73
C THR A 71 7.62 -13.16 10.47
N GLN A 72 8.13 -13.94 11.43
CA GLN A 72 9.33 -14.77 11.28
C GLN A 72 8.97 -16.06 10.56
N TYR A 73 9.74 -16.45 9.54
CA TYR A 73 9.48 -17.63 8.72
C TYR A 73 10.49 -18.75 8.89
N VAL A 74 11.62 -18.51 9.55
CA VAL A 74 12.57 -19.58 9.88
C VAL A 74 12.14 -20.27 11.16
N ASP A 75 11.86 -21.56 11.07
CA ASP A 75 11.42 -22.43 12.17
C ASP A 75 12.26 -23.72 12.28
N CYS A 76 13.29 -23.88 11.45
CA CYS A 76 14.22 -25.00 11.42
C CYS A 76 15.63 -24.59 11.86
N SER A 77 16.42 -25.57 12.31
CA SER A 77 17.81 -25.30 12.71
C SER A 77 18.65 -24.87 11.52
N THR A 78 19.47 -23.85 11.72
CA THR A 78 20.32 -23.27 10.67
C THR A 78 21.80 -23.54 10.92
N ARG A 79 22.18 -23.91 12.15
CA ARG A 79 23.53 -24.39 12.49
C ARG A 79 23.44 -25.41 13.62
N GLY A 80 23.74 -26.68 13.32
CA GLY A 80 23.52 -27.79 14.27
C GLY A 80 22.06 -27.84 14.73
N GLU A 81 21.83 -27.73 16.04
CA GLU A 81 20.49 -27.68 16.65
C GLU A 81 19.97 -26.25 16.87
N ALA A 82 20.73 -25.22 16.49
CA ALA A 82 20.39 -23.82 16.76
C ALA A 82 19.77 -23.13 15.53
N ILE A 83 18.85 -22.20 15.78
CA ILE A 83 18.33 -21.25 14.79
C ILE A 83 19.08 -19.93 14.99
N LEU A 84 20.05 -19.66 14.12
CA LEU A 84 20.85 -18.43 14.16
C LEU A 84 20.45 -17.46 13.05
N ASP A 85 20.03 -18.01 11.91
CA ASP A 85 19.58 -17.24 10.76
C ASP A 85 18.09 -16.95 10.88
N LEU A 86 17.74 -15.68 10.71
CA LEU A 86 16.36 -15.19 10.82
C LEU A 86 15.91 -14.65 9.47
N PHE A 87 14.61 -14.77 9.17
CA PHE A 87 13.95 -14.22 7.99
C PHE A 87 12.56 -13.70 8.37
N PHE A 88 12.41 -12.39 8.48
CA PHE A 88 11.14 -11.76 8.89
C PHE A 88 10.63 -10.75 7.87
N VAL A 89 9.31 -10.73 7.70
CA VAL A 89 8.64 -9.90 6.69
C VAL A 89 7.42 -9.21 7.29
N ASN A 90 7.16 -7.96 6.90
CA ASN A 90 5.98 -7.18 7.31
C ASN A 90 4.65 -7.65 6.68
N ILE A 91 4.61 -8.88 6.17
CA ILE A 91 3.43 -9.50 5.54
C ILE A 91 3.25 -10.90 6.14
N LYS A 92 2.00 -11.23 6.46
CA LYS A 92 1.59 -12.56 6.93
C LYS A 92 1.38 -13.52 5.75
N ASN A 93 1.66 -14.81 5.97
CA ASN A 93 1.48 -15.88 4.99
C ASN A 93 2.16 -15.56 3.65
N ALA A 94 3.36 -14.97 3.72
CA ALA A 94 4.09 -14.49 2.57
C ALA A 94 5.02 -15.56 1.98
N TYR A 95 5.63 -16.37 2.85
CA TYR A 95 6.63 -17.36 2.48
C TYR A 95 6.42 -18.67 3.22
N ARG A 96 7.00 -19.73 2.66
CA ARG A 96 7.25 -20.99 3.33
C ARG A 96 8.74 -21.29 3.28
N CYS A 97 9.30 -21.65 4.43
CA CYS A 97 10.71 -21.96 4.57
C CYS A 97 10.97 -23.46 4.37
N PHE A 98 12.06 -23.78 3.70
CA PHE A 98 12.59 -25.13 3.56
C PHE A 98 14.09 -25.11 3.84
N GLN A 99 14.52 -25.92 4.80
CA GLN A 99 15.92 -26.16 5.03
C GLN A 99 16.51 -26.98 3.88
N GLN A 100 17.72 -26.63 3.47
CA GLN A 100 18.51 -27.32 2.47
C GLN A 100 19.88 -27.69 3.04
N ALA A 101 20.60 -28.52 2.30
CA ALA A 101 21.97 -28.86 2.67
C ALA A 101 22.83 -27.57 2.77
N PRO A 102 23.83 -27.55 3.67
CA PRO A 102 24.83 -26.50 3.68
C PRO A 102 25.49 -26.33 2.32
N LEU A 103 25.82 -25.09 1.99
CA LEU A 103 26.62 -24.80 0.79
C LEU A 103 28.08 -25.12 1.07
N GLU A 104 28.61 -26.08 0.31
CA GLU A 104 30.01 -26.52 0.39
C GLU A 104 30.46 -26.84 1.82
N ASN A 105 31.41 -26.06 2.36
CA ASN A 105 32.00 -26.23 3.69
C ASN A 105 31.37 -25.30 4.73
N SER A 106 30.23 -24.68 4.44
CA SER A 106 29.51 -23.91 5.45
C SER A 106 29.01 -24.84 6.55
N ASP A 107 29.13 -24.39 7.80
CA ASP A 107 28.49 -25.02 8.94
C ASP A 107 27.04 -24.53 9.14
N HIS A 108 26.58 -23.58 8.32
CA HIS A 108 25.20 -23.14 8.25
C HIS A 108 24.44 -23.87 7.12
N ALA A 109 23.21 -24.29 7.42
CA ALA A 109 22.27 -24.80 6.44
C ALA A 109 21.75 -23.67 5.55
N THR A 110 21.53 -23.98 4.28
CA THR A 110 20.91 -23.03 3.35
C THR A 110 19.40 -23.06 3.53
N LEU A 111 18.74 -21.91 3.37
CA LEU A 111 17.28 -21.81 3.46
C LEU A 111 16.69 -21.39 2.11
N SER A 112 15.69 -22.13 1.66
CA SER A 112 14.87 -21.78 0.49
C SER A 112 13.51 -21.24 0.96
N LEU A 113 13.24 -19.97 0.63
CA LEU A 113 12.00 -19.27 1.00
C LEU A 113 11.12 -19.16 -0.25
N LEU A 114 10.11 -20.04 -0.35
CA LEU A 114 9.18 -20.02 -1.49
C LEU A 114 8.02 -19.06 -1.21
N PRO A 115 7.68 -18.15 -2.15
CA PRO A 115 6.58 -17.23 -1.96
C PRO A 115 5.24 -17.96 -1.99
N GLU A 116 4.45 -17.82 -0.93
CA GLU A 116 3.05 -18.29 -0.85
C GLU A 116 2.04 -17.14 -0.93
N TYR A 117 2.53 -15.90 -0.88
CA TYR A 117 1.69 -14.72 -0.93
C TYR A 117 0.75 -14.73 -2.14
N ARG A 118 -0.55 -14.59 -1.87
CA ARG A 118 -1.56 -14.38 -2.92
C ARG A 118 -1.94 -12.89 -2.97
N PRO A 119 -1.84 -12.23 -4.14
CA PRO A 119 -2.29 -10.85 -4.30
C PRO A 119 -3.73 -10.62 -3.85
N ILE A 120 -4.04 -9.43 -3.34
CA ILE A 120 -5.37 -9.10 -2.78
C ILE A 120 -6.45 -9.25 -3.86
N TYR A 121 -6.18 -8.87 -5.10
CA TYR A 121 -7.15 -9.00 -6.20
C TYR A 121 -7.52 -10.46 -6.54
N LYS A 122 -6.68 -11.43 -6.17
CA LYS A 122 -6.98 -12.87 -6.31
C LYS A 122 -7.76 -13.42 -5.12
N ARG A 123 -7.78 -12.72 -3.99
CA ARG A 123 -8.42 -13.14 -2.74
C ARG A 123 -9.79 -12.50 -2.52
N SER A 124 -10.00 -11.32 -3.08
CA SER A 124 -11.20 -10.52 -2.86
C SER A 124 -11.85 -10.15 -4.19
N LYS A 125 -13.18 -10.21 -4.24
CA LYS A 125 -13.94 -9.84 -5.44
C LYS A 125 -13.88 -8.33 -5.67
N PRO A 126 -13.85 -7.87 -6.93
CA PRO A 126 -14.04 -6.47 -7.26
C PRO A 126 -15.40 -5.96 -6.80
N VAL A 127 -15.48 -4.66 -6.51
CA VAL A 127 -16.71 -3.98 -6.10
C VAL A 127 -17.15 -3.05 -7.23
N LYS A 128 -18.45 -3.07 -7.55
CA LYS A 128 -19.06 -2.10 -8.45
C LYS A 128 -19.34 -0.81 -7.68
N LYS A 129 -18.89 0.32 -8.22
CA LYS A 129 -19.18 1.65 -7.67
C LYS A 129 -19.71 2.55 -8.76
N PHE A 130 -20.66 3.41 -8.42
CA PHE A 130 -21.04 4.52 -9.28
C PHE A 130 -20.07 5.66 -9.04
N VAL A 131 -19.50 6.19 -10.11
CA VAL A 131 -18.62 7.36 -10.10
C VAL A 131 -19.22 8.39 -11.02
N GLU A 132 -19.19 9.64 -10.57
CA GLU A 132 -19.61 10.79 -11.36
C GLU A 132 -18.62 11.06 -12.48
N PHE A 133 -19.14 11.16 -13.70
CA PHE A 133 -18.36 11.41 -14.89
C PHE A 133 -18.48 12.89 -15.28
N TRP A 134 -17.50 13.67 -14.85
CA TRP A 134 -17.43 15.12 -15.05
C TRP A 134 -16.93 15.49 -16.45
N ASN A 135 -17.67 15.08 -17.48
CA ASN A 135 -17.44 15.51 -18.87
C ASN A 135 -18.64 16.30 -19.40
N VAL A 136 -19.05 17.28 -18.61
CA VAL A 136 -20.37 17.92 -18.76
C VAL A 136 -20.31 19.45 -18.71
N CYS A 137 -19.12 20.04 -18.87
CA CYS A 137 -18.94 21.49 -18.81
C CYS A 137 -19.87 22.21 -19.79
N GLU A 138 -19.97 21.74 -21.03
CA GLU A 138 -20.86 22.34 -22.05
C GLU A 138 -22.34 22.25 -21.65
N LYS A 139 -22.81 21.09 -21.19
CA LYS A 139 -24.21 20.91 -20.76
C LYS A 139 -24.58 21.76 -19.54
N LEU A 140 -23.65 21.92 -18.59
CA LEU A 140 -23.85 22.79 -17.43
C LEU A 140 -23.86 24.26 -17.85
N GLN A 141 -22.98 24.64 -18.78
CA GLN A 141 -22.96 25.99 -19.35
C GLN A 141 -24.30 26.32 -20.02
N ASP A 142 -24.82 25.43 -20.86
CA ASP A 142 -26.13 25.59 -21.51
C ASP A 142 -27.27 25.77 -20.47
N CYS A 143 -27.23 25.02 -19.36
CA CYS A 143 -28.21 25.18 -18.28
C CYS A 143 -28.16 26.59 -17.69
N PHE A 144 -26.97 27.11 -17.39
CA PHE A 144 -26.80 28.42 -16.76
C PHE A 144 -27.07 29.59 -17.71
N GLU A 145 -26.73 29.45 -18.98
CA GLU A 145 -27.04 30.46 -20.01
C GLU A 145 -28.54 30.57 -20.30
N SER A 146 -29.27 29.46 -20.16
CA SER A 146 -30.74 29.43 -20.34
C SER A 146 -31.53 29.76 -19.07
N THR A 147 -30.86 29.98 -17.93
CA THR A 147 -31.51 30.31 -16.65
C THR A 147 -31.89 31.79 -16.60
N ASP A 148 -33.13 32.08 -16.24
CA ASP A 148 -33.55 33.43 -15.88
C ASP A 148 -33.18 33.74 -14.42
N TRP A 149 -32.03 34.41 -14.24
CA TRP A 149 -31.49 34.75 -12.92
C TRP A 149 -32.31 35.80 -12.16
N SER A 150 -33.15 36.59 -12.86
CA SER A 150 -33.98 37.62 -12.21
C SER A 150 -34.99 37.01 -11.24
N VAL A 151 -35.51 35.83 -11.56
CA VAL A 151 -36.46 35.07 -10.72
C VAL A 151 -35.89 34.79 -9.33
N PHE A 152 -34.59 34.50 -9.22
CA PHE A 152 -33.96 34.24 -7.92
C PHE A 152 -33.82 35.52 -7.11
N VAL A 153 -33.45 36.63 -7.75
CA VAL A 153 -33.27 37.93 -7.07
C VAL A 153 -34.61 38.48 -6.60
N ASP A 154 -35.66 38.37 -7.43
CA ASP A 154 -36.99 38.90 -7.12
C ASP A 154 -37.73 38.07 -6.07
N ALA A 155 -37.34 36.81 -5.87
CA ALA A 155 -37.96 35.88 -4.93
C ALA A 155 -37.33 35.86 -3.53
N CYS A 156 -36.19 36.52 -3.32
CA CYS A 156 -35.45 36.49 -2.05
C CYS A 156 -35.42 37.87 -1.40
N ASP A 157 -35.65 37.92 -0.08
CA ASP A 157 -35.62 39.18 0.67
C ASP A 157 -34.21 39.55 1.13
N ASP A 158 -33.30 38.58 1.21
CA ASP A 158 -31.91 38.77 1.62
C ASP A 158 -30.88 37.91 0.87
N VAL A 159 -29.61 38.24 1.08
CA VAL A 159 -28.47 37.61 0.39
C VAL A 159 -28.26 36.15 0.82
N ASN A 160 -28.62 35.78 2.05
CA ASN A 160 -28.48 34.40 2.50
C ASN A 160 -29.50 33.50 1.81
N GLU A 161 -30.76 33.93 1.73
CA GLU A 161 -31.83 33.21 1.03
C GLU A 161 -31.51 33.06 -0.46
N LEU A 162 -31.03 34.13 -1.10
CA LEU A 162 -30.54 34.08 -2.48
C LEU A 162 -29.40 33.07 -2.66
N THR A 163 -28.45 33.05 -1.73
CA THR A 163 -27.31 32.11 -1.78
C THR A 163 -27.78 30.67 -1.64
N GLU A 164 -28.74 30.40 -0.75
CA GLU A 164 -29.31 29.07 -0.55
C GLU A 164 -30.02 28.60 -1.83
N HIS A 165 -30.93 29.40 -2.38
CA HIS A 165 -31.68 29.02 -3.59
C HIS A 165 -30.81 28.86 -4.83
N VAL A 166 -29.80 29.72 -5.02
CA VAL A 166 -28.85 29.58 -6.12
C VAL A 166 -27.99 28.31 -5.94
N THR A 167 -27.59 27.98 -4.71
CA THR A 167 -26.83 26.76 -4.41
C THR A 167 -27.65 25.50 -4.66
N ASP A 168 -28.93 25.52 -4.27
CA ASP A 168 -29.86 24.43 -4.54
C ASP A 168 -30.08 24.24 -6.04
N TYR A 169 -30.21 25.34 -6.79
CA TYR A 169 -30.32 25.29 -8.24
C TYR A 169 -29.04 24.73 -8.90
N PHE A 170 -27.86 25.15 -8.45
CA PHE A 170 -26.61 24.58 -8.95
C PHE A 170 -26.52 23.09 -8.68
N THR A 171 -26.91 22.65 -7.48
CA THR A 171 -26.96 21.23 -7.11
C THR A 171 -27.91 20.48 -8.03
N PHE A 172 -29.10 21.03 -8.29
CA PHE A 172 -30.06 20.48 -9.22
C PHE A 172 -29.48 20.36 -10.64
N CYS A 173 -28.85 21.39 -11.19
CA CYS A 173 -28.23 21.33 -12.52
C CYS A 173 -27.14 20.25 -12.59
N VAL A 174 -26.28 20.17 -11.57
CA VAL A 174 -25.24 19.15 -11.45
C VAL A 174 -25.85 17.75 -11.42
N GLU A 175 -26.87 17.52 -10.59
CA GLU A 175 -27.51 16.21 -10.48
C GLU A 175 -28.22 15.74 -11.75
N ASN A 176 -28.77 16.67 -12.54
CA ASN A 176 -29.43 16.36 -13.81
C ASN A 176 -28.45 16.14 -14.96
N VAL A 177 -27.31 16.82 -14.93
CA VAL A 177 -26.37 16.84 -16.05
C VAL A 177 -25.25 15.82 -15.87
N VAL A 178 -24.75 15.63 -14.64
CA VAL A 178 -23.63 14.72 -14.35
C VAL A 178 -24.08 13.26 -14.47
N GLU A 179 -23.52 12.56 -15.44
CA GLU A 179 -23.75 11.13 -15.63
C GLU A 179 -23.05 10.32 -14.53
N LYS A 180 -23.77 9.36 -13.94
CA LYS A 180 -23.19 8.35 -13.04
C LYS A 180 -22.84 7.11 -13.84
N LYS A 181 -21.56 6.74 -13.91
CA LYS A 181 -21.10 5.53 -14.57
C LYS A 181 -20.74 4.45 -13.56
N GLU A 182 -21.17 3.22 -13.82
CA GLU A 182 -20.75 2.06 -13.05
C GLU A 182 -19.30 1.69 -13.44
N VAL A 183 -18.40 1.65 -12.47
CA VAL A 183 -17.02 1.20 -12.64
C VAL A 183 -16.71 0.02 -11.72
N VAL A 184 -15.87 -0.88 -12.20
CA VAL A 184 -15.38 -2.02 -11.43
C VAL A 184 -14.09 -1.63 -10.71
N VAL A 185 -14.15 -1.59 -9.38
CA VAL A 185 -13.01 -1.27 -8.52
C VAL A 185 -12.39 -2.55 -8.00
N TYR A 186 -11.12 -2.75 -8.31
CA TYR A 186 -10.35 -3.87 -7.77
C TYR A 186 -9.80 -3.54 -6.37
N PRO A 187 -9.67 -4.53 -5.47
CA PRO A 187 -9.19 -4.33 -4.10
C PRO A 187 -7.78 -3.73 -4.00
N ASN A 188 -6.95 -3.88 -5.03
CA ASN A 188 -5.60 -3.35 -5.09
C ASN A 188 -5.49 -2.04 -5.90
N ASN A 189 -6.63 -1.43 -6.28
CA ASN A 189 -6.63 -0.09 -6.85
C ASN A 189 -6.29 0.93 -5.77
N LYS A 190 -5.39 1.86 -6.09
CA LYS A 190 -5.06 2.96 -5.18
C LYS A 190 -6.25 3.93 -5.09
N PRO A 191 -6.51 4.55 -3.92
CA PRO A 191 -7.71 5.38 -3.70
C PRO A 191 -7.86 6.54 -4.69
N TRP A 192 -6.75 7.11 -5.17
CA TRP A 192 -6.74 8.24 -6.10
C TRP A 192 -7.04 7.86 -7.56
N ILE A 193 -7.05 6.57 -7.92
CA ILE A 193 -7.39 6.13 -9.28
C ILE A 193 -8.89 6.25 -9.56
N ILE A 194 -9.70 6.32 -8.50
CA ILE A 194 -11.17 6.28 -8.59
C ILE A 194 -11.78 7.67 -8.32
N LYS A 195 -10.99 8.61 -7.78
CA LYS A 195 -11.41 9.99 -7.59
C LYS A 195 -11.30 10.70 -8.93
N THR A 196 -12.42 10.73 -9.66
CA THR A 196 -12.64 11.57 -10.84
C THR A 196 -11.70 11.21 -12.00
N THR A 197 -12.18 10.39 -12.93
CA THR A 197 -11.57 10.35 -14.27
C THR A 197 -11.87 11.69 -14.96
N GLN A 198 -11.09 12.72 -14.67
CA GLN A 198 -10.81 13.74 -15.67
C GLN A 198 -9.93 13.05 -16.70
N ASN A 199 -10.42 12.94 -17.94
CA ASN A 199 -9.60 12.43 -19.02
C ASN A 199 -8.36 13.33 -19.16
N PRO A 200 -7.17 12.76 -19.42
CA PRO A 200 -6.09 13.55 -19.99
C PRO A 200 -6.58 14.07 -21.35
N ALA A 201 -6.41 15.37 -21.57
CA ALA A 201 -6.67 16.07 -22.83
C ALA A 201 -5.87 15.47 -23.99
#